data_AF-A0A6L4Z922-F1
#
_entry.id   AF-A0A6L4Z922-F1
#
_cell.length_a   1.000
_cell.length_b   1.000
_cell.length_c   1.000
_cell.angle_alpha   90.00
_cell.angle_beta   90.00
_cell.angle_gamma   90.00
#
_symmetry.space_group_name_H-M   'P 1'
#
loop_
_entity.id
_entity.type
_entity.pdbx_description
1 polymer ?
#
loop_
_entity_poly.entity_id
_entity_poly.type
_entity_poly.pdbx_seq_one_letter_code
_entity_poly.pdbx_strand_id
1 'polypeptide(L)'
;MVIIPKHAEIEIGFSEWLAKVWNIGRNTGAKMIFYASPKTTGIIKEIHSRHPIDAEFRVFDDWEDFLIVSRLIKQDDGLIIVMSREKKPSYQTKMKSIPEYLNSYFVSNSFILIYPMQTGVLEENIDLTNASLIEPMEKIDEIGKIIARLFRRK
;
A
#
# COMPACT_ATOMS: atom_id res chain seq x y z
N MET A 1 -7.33 -0.49 7.82
CA MET A 1 -6.58 -1.74 7.56
C MET A 1 -5.88 -1.66 6.22
N VAL A 2 -4.61 -2.09 6.13
CA VAL A 2 -3.80 -2.06 4.90
C VAL A 2 -3.31 -3.47 4.56
N ILE A 3 -3.69 -3.99 3.39
CA ILE A 3 -3.27 -5.30 2.89
C ILE A 3 -2.23 -5.09 1.79
N ILE A 4 -1.04 -5.67 1.99
CA ILE A 4 0.10 -5.49 1.11
C ILE A 4 0.55 -6.87 0.61
N PRO A 5 0.65 -7.07 -0.72
CA PRO A 5 1.05 -8.35 -1.28
C PRO A 5 2.52 -8.64 -1.02
N LYS A 6 2.85 -9.94 -1.05
CA LYS A 6 4.24 -10.38 -1.07
C LYS A 6 4.97 -9.69 -2.23
N HIS A 7 6.23 -9.32 -2.00
CA HIS A 7 7.09 -8.63 -2.96
C HIS A 7 6.70 -7.19 -3.29
N ALA A 8 5.73 -6.58 -2.59
CA ALA A 8 5.40 -5.17 -2.80
C ALA A 8 6.61 -4.24 -2.66
N GLU A 9 7.58 -4.58 -1.81
CA GLU A 9 8.80 -3.80 -1.62
C GLU A 9 9.73 -3.70 -2.84
N ILE A 10 9.53 -4.52 -3.87
CA ILE A 10 10.28 -4.44 -5.12
C ILE A 10 9.47 -3.84 -6.28
N GLU A 11 8.22 -3.42 -6.02
CA GLU A 11 7.43 -2.67 -7.01
C GLU A 11 7.96 -1.25 -7.20
N ILE A 12 7.81 -0.75 -8.42
CA ILE A 12 8.12 0.64 -8.73
C ILE A 12 7.08 1.53 -8.05
N GLY A 13 7.55 2.58 -7.40
CA GLY A 13 6.67 3.49 -6.67
C GLY A 13 6.37 3.06 -5.22
N PHE A 14 7.06 2.04 -4.68
CA PHE A 14 6.84 1.56 -3.32
C PHE A 14 6.92 2.67 -2.27
N SER A 15 7.95 3.51 -2.33
CA SER A 15 8.13 4.66 -1.45
C SER A 15 6.96 5.64 -1.51
N GLU A 16 6.47 5.89 -2.71
CA GLU A 16 5.54 6.97 -3.05
C GLU A 16 4.14 6.63 -2.55
N TRP A 17 3.63 5.43 -2.87
CA TRP A 17 2.33 5.03 -2.35
C TRP A 17 2.37 4.76 -0.85
N LEU A 18 3.50 4.24 -0.32
CA LEU A 18 3.62 3.99 1.12
C LEU A 18 3.62 5.31 1.90
N ALA A 19 4.32 6.35 1.41
CA ALA A 19 4.29 7.68 2.01
C ALA A 19 2.87 8.26 2.04
N LYS A 20 2.10 8.10 0.96
CA LYS A 20 0.68 8.53 0.90
C LYS A 20 -0.18 7.77 1.92
N VAL A 21 -0.01 6.45 2.05
CA VAL A 21 -0.69 5.66 3.09
C VAL A 21 -0.26 6.08 4.50
N TRP A 22 1.02 6.39 4.69
CA TRP A 22 1.56 6.88 5.96
C TRP A 22 0.91 8.20 6.38
N ASN A 23 0.76 9.11 5.42
CA ASN A 23 0.13 10.41 5.64
C ASN A 23 -1.35 10.28 6.02
N ILE A 24 -2.08 9.26 5.51
CA ILE A 24 -3.44 8.97 5.98
C ILE A 24 -3.44 8.67 7.48
N GLY A 25 -2.59 7.74 7.93
CA GLY A 25 -2.50 7.38 9.36
C GLY A 25 -2.11 8.58 10.23
N ARG A 26 -1.12 9.35 9.78
CA ARG A 26 -0.65 10.56 10.47
C ARG A 26 -1.72 11.65 10.59
N ASN A 27 -2.46 11.92 9.51
CA ASN A 27 -3.40 13.05 9.47
C ASN A 27 -4.77 12.71 10.06
N THR A 28 -5.18 11.45 10.01
CA THR A 28 -6.47 11.01 10.59
C THR A 28 -6.35 10.62 12.05
N GLY A 29 -5.15 10.29 12.54
CA GLY A 29 -4.95 9.67 13.85
C GLY A 29 -5.56 8.26 13.94
N ALA A 30 -6.01 7.67 12.84
CA ALA A 30 -6.59 6.35 12.82
C ALA A 30 -5.51 5.28 13.04
N LYS A 31 -5.90 4.20 13.73
CA LYS A 31 -5.04 3.04 13.94
C LYS A 31 -4.83 2.27 12.64
N MET A 32 -3.59 2.22 12.19
CA MET A 32 -3.19 1.57 10.94
C MET A 32 -2.74 0.13 11.17
N ILE A 33 -3.55 -0.84 10.77
CA ILE A 33 -3.18 -2.27 10.85
C ILE A 33 -2.63 -2.72 9.49
N PHE A 34 -1.33 -3.00 9.42
CA PHE A 34 -0.63 -3.46 8.22
C PHE A 34 -0.52 -4.99 8.19
N TYR A 35 -1.03 -5.59 7.12
CA TYR A 35 -0.88 -7.02 6.80
C TYR A 35 0.07 -7.14 5.62
N ALA A 36 1.26 -7.73 5.85
CA ALA A 36 2.27 -7.86 4.81
C ALA A 36 3.20 -9.05 5.06
N SER A 37 3.98 -9.43 4.04
CA SER A 37 5.01 -10.46 4.18
C SER A 37 6.07 -10.05 5.22
N PRO A 38 6.78 -10.99 5.88
CA PRO A 38 7.78 -10.65 6.89
C PRO A 38 8.84 -9.64 6.40
N LYS A 39 9.24 -9.77 5.12
CA LYS A 39 10.21 -8.88 4.48
C LYS A 39 9.68 -7.46 4.35
N THR A 40 8.46 -7.32 3.82
CA THR A 40 7.79 -6.02 3.67
C THR A 40 7.51 -5.40 5.05
N THR A 41 7.04 -6.18 6.02
CA THR A 41 6.83 -5.73 7.41
C THR A 41 8.11 -5.22 8.05
N GLY A 42 9.26 -5.84 7.80
CA GLY A 42 10.55 -5.37 8.32
C GLY A 42 10.88 -3.95 7.87
N ILE A 43 10.66 -3.66 6.58
CA ILE A 43 10.88 -2.32 6.01
C ILE A 43 9.92 -1.30 6.63
N ILE A 44 8.64 -1.65 6.73
CA ILE A 44 7.61 -0.76 7.29
C ILE A 44 7.90 -0.47 8.77
N LYS A 45 8.37 -1.46 9.54
CA LYS A 45 8.79 -1.28 10.94
C LYS A 45 10.00 -0.35 11.09
N GLU A 46 10.95 -0.41 10.16
CA GLU A 46 12.08 0.53 10.16
C GLU A 46 11.57 1.97 9.96
N ILE A 47 10.65 2.19 9.02
CA ILE A 47 10.02 3.51 8.81
C ILE A 47 9.26 3.94 10.07
N HIS A 48 8.49 3.04 10.68
CA HIS A 48 7.74 3.28 11.92
C HIS A 48 8.64 3.71 13.08
N SER A 49 9.81 3.09 13.24
CA SER A 49 10.76 3.44 14.30
C SER A 49 11.27 4.89 14.22
N ARG A 50 11.28 5.47 13.01
CA ARG A 50 11.72 6.85 12.75
C ARG A 50 10.55 7.84 12.71
N HIS A 51 9.39 7.39 12.23
CA HIS A 51 8.19 8.19 12.04
C HIS A 51 6.97 7.48 12.61
N PRO A 52 6.81 7.46 13.94
CA PRO A 52 5.75 6.70 14.59
C PRO A 52 4.37 7.24 14.22
N ILE A 53 3.47 6.30 13.93
CA ILE A 53 2.01 6.48 13.85
C ILE A 53 1.36 5.40 14.71
N ASP A 54 0.08 5.53 15.07
CA ASP A 54 -0.64 4.42 15.73
C ASP A 54 -0.80 3.28 14.72
N ALA A 55 0.04 2.25 14.85
CA ALA A 55 0.10 1.16 13.89
C ALA A 55 0.34 -0.20 14.54
N GLU A 56 -0.31 -1.22 13.98
CA GLU A 56 -0.04 -2.63 14.25
C GLU A 56 0.50 -3.32 12.99
N PHE A 57 1.37 -4.29 13.20
CA PHE A 57 1.98 -5.06 12.12
C PHE A 57 1.64 -6.53 12.28
N ARG A 58 0.97 -7.10 11.29
CA ARG A 58 0.58 -8.51 11.23
C ARG A 58 1.22 -9.14 10.01
N VAL A 59 1.82 -10.31 10.22
CA VAL A 59 2.39 -11.08 9.11
C VAL A 59 1.25 -11.70 8.32
N PHE A 60 1.27 -11.49 7.01
CA PHE A 60 0.33 -12.05 6.06
C PHE A 60 1.08 -12.31 4.76
N ASP A 61 1.32 -13.59 4.47
CA ASP A 61 2.04 -14.02 3.26
C ASP A 61 1.16 -14.87 2.33
N ASP A 62 -0.07 -15.20 2.76
CA ASP A 62 -0.96 -16.09 2.03
C ASP A 62 -2.23 -15.37 1.56
N TRP A 63 -2.26 -15.05 0.27
CA TRP A 63 -3.42 -14.44 -0.38
C TRP A 63 -4.57 -15.42 -0.66
N GLU A 64 -4.34 -16.73 -0.54
CA GLU A 64 -5.41 -17.73 -0.67
C GLU A 64 -6.49 -17.52 0.39
N ASP A 65 -6.08 -17.10 1.59
CA ASP A 65 -6.95 -16.84 2.73
C ASP A 65 -7.40 -15.38 2.85
N PHE A 66 -7.39 -14.59 1.75
CA PHE A 66 -7.81 -13.18 1.81
C PHE A 66 -9.18 -12.97 2.48
N LEU A 67 -10.11 -13.93 2.35
CA LEU A 67 -11.42 -13.89 3.00
C LEU A 67 -11.35 -13.86 4.54
N ILE A 68 -10.22 -14.22 5.16
CA ILE A 68 -10.07 -14.04 6.61
C ILE A 68 -10.16 -12.55 7.00
N VAL A 69 -9.77 -11.65 6.09
CA VAL A 69 -9.83 -10.19 6.29
C VAL A 69 -11.27 -9.73 6.50
N SER A 70 -12.26 -10.34 5.83
CA SER A 70 -13.67 -9.95 6.00
C SER A 70 -14.21 -10.29 7.39
N ARG A 71 -13.58 -11.23 8.11
CA ARG A 71 -13.92 -11.56 9.50
C ARG A 71 -13.24 -10.66 10.52
N LEU A 72 -12.15 -10.00 10.13
CA LEU A 72 -11.34 -9.16 11.02
C LEU A 72 -11.73 -7.68 10.92
N ILE A 73 -12.29 -7.26 9.79
CA ILE A 73 -12.71 -5.88 9.55
C ILE A 73 -14.02 -5.57 10.29
N LYS A 74 -14.09 -4.39 10.90
CA LYS A 74 -15.33 -3.86 11.51
C LYS A 74 -16.02 -2.90 10.55
N GLN A 75 -17.29 -2.58 10.82
CA GLN A 75 -18.09 -1.70 9.95
C GLN A 75 -17.47 -0.30 9.77
N ASP A 76 -16.87 0.25 10.82
CA ASP A 76 -16.26 1.59 10.79
C ASP A 76 -14.79 1.61 10.31
N ASP A 77 -14.27 0.44 9.89
CA ASP A 77 -12.90 0.35 9.39
C ASP A 77 -12.83 0.66 7.89
N GLY A 78 -11.82 1.43 7.49
CA GLY A 78 -11.43 1.60 6.09
C GLY A 78 -10.45 0.51 5.63
N LEU A 79 -10.57 0.07 4.38
CA LEU A 79 -9.71 -0.96 3.77
C LEU A 79 -8.81 -0.34 2.69
N ILE A 80 -7.50 -0.60 2.75
CA ILE A 80 -6.55 -0.23 1.70
C ILE A 80 -5.93 -1.52 1.19
N ILE A 81 -6.05 -1.79 -0.12
CA ILE A 81 -5.51 -2.99 -0.75
C ILE A 81 -4.50 -2.56 -1.80
N VAL A 82 -3.25 -2.98 -1.64
CA VAL A 82 -2.23 -2.83 -2.67
C VAL A 82 -2.39 -3.98 -3.66
N MET A 83 -2.69 -3.62 -4.90
CA MET A 83 -2.89 -4.54 -6.02
C MET A 83 -1.63 -4.56 -6.89
N SER A 84 -1.50 -5.57 -7.74
CA SER A 84 -0.46 -5.59 -8.78
C SER A 84 -1.06 -6.07 -10.10
N ARG A 85 -0.47 -5.68 -11.23
CA ARG A 85 -0.93 -6.12 -12.55
C ARG A 85 -0.30 -7.46 -12.89
N GLU A 86 -0.93 -8.23 -13.79
CA GLU A 86 -0.36 -9.50 -14.24
C GLU A 86 1.09 -9.34 -14.70
N LYS A 87 1.92 -10.35 -14.40
CA LYS A 87 3.35 -10.40 -14.73
C LYS A 87 4.23 -9.37 -13.99
N LYS A 88 3.70 -8.69 -12.96
CA LYS A 88 4.48 -7.83 -12.06
C LYS A 88 4.88 -8.57 -10.78
N PRO A 89 5.93 -8.12 -10.07
CA PRO A 89 6.55 -8.89 -8.98
C PRO A 89 5.61 -9.27 -7.83
N SER A 90 4.61 -8.43 -7.53
CA SER A 90 3.70 -8.65 -6.41
C SER A 90 2.35 -9.24 -6.83
N TYR A 91 2.23 -9.67 -8.09
CA TYR A 91 0.99 -10.22 -8.60
C TYR A 91 0.65 -11.54 -7.92
N GLN A 92 -0.57 -11.64 -7.41
CA GLN A 92 -1.14 -12.86 -6.85
C GLN A 92 -2.37 -13.25 -7.66
N THR A 93 -2.52 -14.51 -8.05
CA THR A 93 -3.64 -14.98 -8.90
C THR A 93 -5.01 -14.61 -8.32
N LYS A 94 -5.14 -14.68 -6.99
CA LYS A 94 -6.35 -14.30 -6.24
C LYS A 94 -6.74 -12.83 -6.34
N MET A 95 -5.85 -11.94 -6.78
CA MET A 95 -6.19 -10.53 -7.04
C MET A 95 -7.34 -10.39 -8.05
N LYS A 96 -7.51 -11.36 -8.97
CA LYS A 96 -8.65 -11.37 -9.90
C LYS A 96 -10.01 -11.47 -9.21
N SER A 97 -10.06 -12.09 -8.03
CA SER A 97 -11.27 -12.29 -7.25
C SER A 97 -11.55 -11.15 -6.27
N ILE A 98 -10.62 -10.19 -6.09
CA ILE A 98 -10.79 -9.08 -5.16
C ILE A 98 -12.03 -8.23 -5.47
N PRO A 99 -12.33 -7.86 -6.73
CA PRO A 99 -13.56 -7.11 -7.02
C PRO A 99 -14.84 -7.84 -6.59
N GLU A 100 -14.89 -9.17 -6.80
CA GLU A 100 -16.00 -10.00 -6.36
C GLU A 100 -16.11 -10.01 -4.83
N TYR A 101 -14.98 -10.22 -4.13
CA TYR A 101 -14.96 -10.22 -2.67
C TYR A 101 -15.39 -8.88 -2.06
N LEU A 102 -14.97 -7.76 -2.65
CA LEU A 102 -15.40 -6.43 -2.20
C LEU A 102 -16.91 -6.26 -2.28
N ASN A 103 -17.51 -6.69 -3.40
CA ASN A 103 -18.95 -6.61 -3.63
C ASN A 103 -19.76 -7.59 -2.76
N SER A 104 -19.17 -8.70 -2.31
CA SER A 104 -19.88 -9.69 -1.51
C SER A 104 -19.71 -9.50 0.00
N TYR A 105 -18.52 -9.09 0.46
CA TYR A 105 -18.15 -9.15 1.88
C TYR A 105 -17.81 -7.80 2.50
N PHE A 106 -17.54 -6.76 1.71
CA PHE A 106 -17.09 -5.46 2.20
C PHE A 106 -18.03 -4.31 1.80
N VAL A 107 -19.30 -4.62 1.54
CA VAL A 107 -20.31 -3.66 1.03
C VAL A 107 -20.51 -2.46 1.97
N SER A 108 -20.38 -2.68 3.28
CA SER A 108 -20.51 -1.61 4.29
C SER A 108 -19.20 -0.88 4.58
N ASN A 109 -18.08 -1.26 3.97
CA ASN A 109 -16.76 -0.69 4.24
C ASN A 109 -16.30 0.21 3.10
N SER A 110 -15.68 1.33 3.44
CA SER A 110 -14.94 2.13 2.46
C SER A 110 -13.62 1.44 2.10
N PHE A 111 -13.27 1.40 0.81
CA PHE A 111 -12.01 0.82 0.37
C PHE A 111 -11.25 1.68 -0.64
N ILE A 112 -9.92 1.52 -0.65
CA ILE A 112 -8.99 2.13 -1.61
C ILE A 112 -8.18 1.01 -2.25
N LEU A 113 -8.14 0.99 -3.58
CA LEU A 113 -7.27 0.10 -4.35
C LEU A 113 -6.05 0.89 -4.85
N ILE A 114 -4.85 0.47 -4.44
CA ILE A 114 -3.59 1.09 -4.86
C ILE A 114 -2.98 0.21 -5.95
N TYR A 115 -2.73 0.79 -7.11
CA TYR A 115 -1.94 0.17 -8.17
C TYR A 115 -0.58 0.87 -8.26
N PRO A 116 0.54 0.17 -7.99
CA PRO A 116 1.87 0.72 -8.11
C PRO A 116 2.18 1.24 -9.52
N MET A 117 3.15 2.16 -9.59
CA MET A 117 3.60 2.77 -10.83
C MET A 117 4.20 1.72 -11.77
N GLN A 118 4.11 1.94 -13.07
CA GLN A 118 4.65 1.02 -14.08
C GLN A 118 5.68 1.72 -14.96
N THR A 119 6.73 0.98 -15.34
CA THR A 119 7.65 1.37 -16.42
C THR A 119 6.89 1.63 -17.71
N GLY A 120 7.12 2.78 -18.36
CA GLY A 120 6.47 3.18 -19.62
C GLY A 120 5.27 4.12 -19.47
N VAL A 121 4.70 4.27 -18.27
CA VAL A 121 3.60 5.23 -18.03
C VAL A 121 4.09 6.68 -18.02
N LEU A 122 5.38 6.89 -17.70
CA LEU A 122 6.02 8.21 -17.72
C LEU A 122 6.15 8.80 -19.14
N GLU A 123 6.15 7.97 -20.19
CA GLU A 123 6.39 8.44 -21.56
C GLU A 123 5.12 8.76 -22.36
N GLU A 124 3.99 8.08 -22.10
CA GLU A 124 2.81 8.25 -22.97
C GLU A 124 1.72 9.18 -22.44
N ASN A 125 1.58 9.41 -21.13
CA ASN A 125 0.53 10.28 -20.61
C ASN A 125 0.91 10.87 -19.24
N ILE A 126 1.79 11.88 -19.21
CA ILE A 126 1.83 12.79 -18.06
C ILE A 126 0.53 13.59 -18.12
N ASP A 127 -0.51 13.09 -17.45
CA ASP A 127 -1.71 13.87 -17.22
C ASP A 127 -1.35 15.00 -16.24
N LEU A 128 -1.02 16.17 -16.80
CA LEU A 128 -0.68 17.39 -16.07
C LEU A 128 -1.86 17.95 -15.26
N THR A 129 -3.02 17.30 -15.26
CA THR A 129 -4.15 17.61 -14.36
C THR A 129 -4.19 16.69 -13.14
N ASN A 130 -3.40 15.61 -13.13
CA ASN A 130 -3.30 14.71 -12.00
C ASN A 130 -2.41 15.32 -10.91
N ALA A 131 -3.03 16.01 -9.95
CA ALA A 131 -2.37 16.63 -8.80
C ALA A 131 -1.51 15.66 -7.96
N SER A 132 -1.70 14.33 -8.11
CA SER A 132 -0.87 13.32 -7.46
C SER A 132 0.47 13.02 -8.16
N LEU A 133 0.63 13.51 -9.41
CA LEU A 133 1.86 13.49 -10.22
C LEU A 133 2.53 14.87 -10.29
N ILE A 134 1.75 15.96 -10.15
CA ILE A 134 2.25 17.33 -9.97
C ILE A 134 2.68 17.50 -8.50
N GLU A 135 3.65 16.71 -8.04
CA GLU A 135 4.35 17.08 -6.82
C GLU A 135 5.27 18.25 -7.17
N PRO A 136 5.21 19.41 -6.47
CA PRO A 136 6.28 20.38 -6.57
C PRO A 136 7.57 19.63 -6.30
N MET A 137 8.56 19.68 -7.20
CA MET A 137 9.84 18.96 -7.04
C MET A 137 10.54 19.23 -5.69
N GLU A 138 10.12 20.27 -4.98
CA GLU A 138 10.55 20.64 -3.63
C GLU A 138 9.94 19.80 -2.49
N LYS A 139 8.77 19.16 -2.70
CA LYS A 139 7.98 18.42 -1.68
C LYS A 139 7.91 16.92 -1.90
N ILE A 140 8.97 16.27 -2.39
CA ILE A 140 9.14 14.85 -2.05
C ILE A 140 9.26 14.84 -0.53
N ASP A 141 8.19 14.41 0.13
CA ASP A 141 8.06 14.33 1.58
C ASP A 141 9.34 13.73 2.15
N GLU A 142 9.81 14.26 3.28
CA GLU A 142 11.00 13.76 3.98
C GLU A 142 10.97 12.23 4.11
N ILE A 143 9.75 11.68 4.30
CA ILE A 143 9.44 10.25 4.33
C ILE A 143 9.79 9.56 3.00
N GLY A 144 9.35 10.08 1.85
CA GLY A 144 9.66 9.50 0.53
C GLY A 144 11.17 9.45 0.26
N LYS A 145 11.91 10.53 0.59
CA LYS A 145 13.37 10.57 0.45
C LYS A 145 14.06 9.56 1.37
N ILE A 146 13.56 9.35 2.58
CA ILE A 146 14.11 8.40 3.53
C ILE A 146 13.84 6.97 3.07
N ILE A 147 12.62 6.65 2.63
CA ILE A 147 12.29 5.34 2.09
C ILE A 147 13.20 5.03 0.90
N ALA A 148 13.35 5.96 -0.05
CA ALA A 148 14.26 5.81 -1.18
C ALA A 148 15.74 5.56 -0.77
N ARG A 149 16.21 6.21 0.31
CA ARG A 149 17.56 5.97 0.87
C ARG A 149 17.72 4.58 1.48
N LEU A 150 16.68 4.05 2.11
CA LEU A 150 16.68 2.67 2.62
C LEU A 150 16.79 1.67 1.45
N PHE A 151 16.11 1.94 0.33
CA PHE A 151 16.20 1.10 -0.87
C PHE A 151 17.54 1.19 -1.61
N ARG A 152 18.22 2.35 -1.59
CA ARG A 152 19.55 2.54 -2.24
C ARG A 152 20.73 1.86 -1.52
N ARG A 153 20.53 1.33 -0.32
CA ARG A 153 21.59 0.72 0.52
C ARG A 153 21.74 -0.81 0.32
N LYS A 154 21.14 -1.38 -0.71
CA LYS A 154 21.26 -2.79 -1.07
C LYS A 154 21.94 -3.00 -2.41
#